data_AF-A0AAI9W409-F1
#
_entry.id   AF-A0AAI9W409-F1
#
_cell.length_a   1.000
_cell.length_b   1.000
_cell.length_c   1.000
_cell.angle_alpha   90.00
_cell.angle_beta   90.00
_cell.angle_gamma   90.00
#
_symmetry.space_group_name_H-M   'P 1'
#
loop_
_entity.id
_entity.type
_entity.pdbx_description
1 polymer ?
#
loop_
_entity_poly.entity_id
_entity_poly.type
_entity_poly.pdbx_seq_one_letter_code
_entity_poly.pdbx_strand_id
1 'polypeptide(L)' 'RTAARKTVDSDVLMETLESRGIHVRVKTPNVLSEEAPEAYKDVDEVIRLTSEAGLARPVARLRPIAVIKG' A
#
# COMPACT_ATOMS: atom_id res chain seq x y z
N ARG A 1 16.08 -5.15 -2.75
CA ARG A 1 16.10 -6.12 -1.63
C ARG A 1 16.72 -5.57 -0.34
N THR A 2 17.79 -4.75 -0.38
CA THR A 2 18.42 -4.19 0.84
C THR A 2 17.94 -2.77 1.22
N ALA A 3 17.32 -2.03 0.29
CA ALA A 3 16.99 -0.61 0.51
C ALA A 3 15.68 -0.37 1.31
N ALA A 4 14.71 -1.29 1.26
CA ALA A 4 13.43 -1.15 1.99
C ALA A 4 13.56 -1.38 3.50
N ARG A 5 14.69 -1.94 3.96
CA ARG A 5 14.92 -2.30 5.37
C ARG A 5 15.20 -1.12 6.29
N LYS A 6 15.38 0.10 5.77
CA LYS A 6 15.91 1.23 6.57
C LYS A 6 15.00 2.45 6.69
N THR A 7 13.86 2.49 6.00
CA THR A 7 13.13 3.76 5.87
C THR A 7 11.72 3.73 6.45
N VAL A 8 11.10 2.55 6.57
CA VAL A 8 9.72 2.48 7.06
C VAL A 8 9.65 1.67 8.35
N ASP A 9 9.40 2.39 9.43
CA ASP A 9 9.06 1.80 10.71
C ASP A 9 7.71 1.09 10.56
N SER A 10 7.72 -0.23 10.75
CA SER A 10 6.53 -1.06 10.54
C SER A 10 5.45 -0.75 11.57
N ASP A 11 5.82 -0.30 12.76
CA ASP A 11 4.88 0.02 13.82
C ASP A 11 4.14 1.32 13.49
N VAL A 12 4.87 2.34 13.03
CA VAL A 12 4.28 3.61 12.55
C VAL A 12 3.34 3.39 11.36
N LEU A 13 3.69 2.47 10.46
CA LEU A 13 2.83 2.12 9.34
C LEU A 13 1.53 1.43 9.80
N MET A 14 1.61 0.51 10.76
CA MET A 14 0.41 -0.11 11.34
C MET A 14 -0.49 0.94 12.00
N GLU A 15 0.07 1.82 12.84
CA GLU A 15 -0.68 2.89 13.50
C GLU A 15 -1.32 3.85 12.47
N THR A 16 -0.60 4.19 11.41
CA THR A 16 -1.12 5.02 10.32
C THR A 16 -2.26 4.34 9.57
N LEU A 17 -2.19 3.03 9.33
CA LEU A 17 -3.25 2.28 8.67
C LEU A 17 -4.47 2.10 9.59
N GLU A 18 -4.25 1.82 10.88
CA GLU A 18 -5.31 1.70 11.87
C GLU A 18 -6.06 3.02 12.11
N SER A 19 -5.35 4.15 12.17
CA SER A 19 -5.98 5.48 12.24
C SER A 19 -6.83 5.82 11.01
N ARG A 20 -6.56 5.18 9.86
CA ARG A 20 -7.38 5.27 8.64
C ARG A 20 -8.53 4.25 8.60
N GLY A 21 -8.72 3.47 9.67
CA GLY A 21 -9.76 2.45 9.77
C GLY A 21 -9.43 1.15 9.02
N ILE A 22 -8.16 0.90 8.71
CA ILE A 22 -7.70 -0.29 7.99
C ILE A 22 -7.07 -1.24 9.01
N HIS A 23 -7.68 -2.41 9.23
CA HIS A 23 -7.15 -3.41 10.14
C HIS A 23 -6.04 -4.23 9.49
N VAL A 24 -4.87 -4.26 10.11
CA VAL A 24 -3.71 -4.97 9.57
C VAL A 24 -3.36 -6.16 10.44
N ARG A 25 -3.17 -7.33 9.82
CA ARG A 25 -2.70 -8.53 10.53
C ARG A 25 -1.55 -9.17 9.76
N VAL A 26 -0.38 -9.21 10.39
CA VAL A 26 0.84 -9.78 9.80
C VAL A 26 1.40 -10.93 10.64
N LYS A 27 1.93 -11.96 9.97
CA LYS A 27 2.63 -13.08 10.66
C LYS A 27 4.00 -12.67 11.18
N THR A 28 4.72 -11.83 10.44
CA THR A 28 6.03 -11.30 10.83
C THR A 28 6.07 -9.79 10.51
N PRO A 29 6.46 -8.91 11.45
CA PRO A 29 6.54 -7.46 11.23
C PRO A 29 7.37 -7.06 10.01
N ASN A 30 8.44 -7.82 9.72
CA ASN A 30 9.33 -7.60 8.58
C ASN A 30 8.64 -7.70 7.20
N VAL A 31 7.47 -8.35 7.10
CA VAL A 31 6.73 -8.44 5.82
C VAL A 31 6.04 -7.12 5.50
N LEU A 32 5.76 -6.30 6.51
CA LEU A 32 5.07 -5.02 6.33
C LEU A 32 5.98 -3.94 5.74
N SER A 33 7.27 -3.91 6.13
CA SER A 33 8.24 -2.95 5.62
C SER A 33 8.59 -3.14 4.14
N GLU A 34 8.35 -4.33 3.57
CA GLU A 34 8.48 -4.56 2.13
C GLU A 34 7.32 -3.96 1.31
N GLU A 35 6.18 -3.70 1.96
CA GLU A 35 4.90 -3.31 1.34
C GLU A 35 4.49 -1.88 1.70
N ALA A 36 5.40 -1.12 2.31
CA ALA A 36 5.12 0.24 2.72
C ALA A 36 4.59 1.07 1.54
N PRO A 37 3.55 1.91 1.74
CA PRO A 37 2.98 2.75 0.67
C PRO A 37 4.03 3.62 -0.02
N GLU A 38 5.07 4.05 0.71
CA GLU A 38 6.21 4.82 0.20
C GLU A 38 7.10 4.04 -0.79
N ALA A 39 7.03 2.70 -0.77
CA ALA A 39 7.71 1.85 -1.74
C ALA A 39 6.98 1.80 -3.09
N TYR A 40 5.75 2.31 -3.15
CA TYR A 40 4.90 2.29 -4.34
C TYR A 40 4.65 3.70 -4.87
N LYS A 41 4.47 3.77 -6.19
CA LYS A 41 4.03 5.00 -6.87
C LYS A 41 2.59 5.31 -6.49
N ASP A 42 2.18 6.57 -6.66
CA ASP A 42 0.77 6.94 -6.53
C ASP A 42 -0.07 6.16 -7.55
N VAL A 43 -0.93 5.27 -7.04
CA VAL A 43 -1.82 4.44 -7.86
C VAL A 43 -2.82 5.30 -8.65
N ASP A 44 -3.24 6.44 -8.12
CA ASP A 44 -4.19 7.33 -8.79
C ASP A 44 -3.54 7.96 -10.03
N GLU A 45 -2.25 8.29 -9.96
CA GLU A 45 -1.48 8.76 -11.12
C GLU A 45 -1.32 7.68 -12.19
N VAL A 46 -0.99 6.44 -11.79
CA VAL A 46 -0.86 5.32 -12.73
C VAL A 46 -2.17 5.07 -13.47
N ILE A 47 -3.29 5.08 -12.75
CA ILE A 47 -4.63 4.88 -13.35
C ILE A 47 -4.98 6.04 -14.29
N ARG A 48 -4.68 7.30 -13.91
CA ARG A 48 -4.91 8.48 -14.76
C ARG A 48 -4.16 8.36 -16.09
N LEU A 49 -2.85 8.10 -16.05
CA LEU A 49 -2.03 7.98 -17.25
C LEU A 49 -2.47 6.80 -18.14
N THR A 50 -2.85 5.68 -17.53
CA THR A 50 -3.36 4.49 -18.26
C THR A 50 -4.67 4.80 -18.99
N SER A 51 -5.55 5.59 -18.35
CA SER A 51 -6.81 6.02 -18.95
C SER A 51 -6.61 7.06 -20.06
N GLU A 52 -5.71 8.03 -19.88
CA GLU A 52 -5.38 9.05 -20.88
C GLU A 52 -4.72 8.42 -22.12
N ALA A 53 -3.90 7.39 -21.94
CA ALA A 53 -3.31 6.61 -23.03
C ALA A 53 -4.32 5.70 -23.76
N GLY A 54 -5.58 5.63 -23.31
CA GLY A 54 -6.61 4.79 -23.90
C GLY A 54 -6.41 3.28 -23.69
N LEU A 55 -5.54 2.89 -22.74
CA LEU A 55 -5.16 1.49 -22.51
C LEU A 55 -6.16 0.74 -21.63
N ALA A 56 -6.80 1.45 -20.70
CA ALA A 56 -7.84 0.90 -19.84
C ALA A 56 -8.82 1.99 -19.42
N ARG A 57 -10.07 1.60 -19.17
CA ARG A 57 -11.10 2.50 -18.63
C ARG A 57 -11.30 2.22 -17.15
N PRO A 58 -11.17 3.20 -16.25
CA PRO A 58 -11.51 3.04 -14.84
C PRO A 58 -12.99 2.64 -14.68
N VAL A 59 -13.27 1.68 -13.80
CA VAL A 59 -14.63 1.17 -13.54
C VAL A 59 -15.07 1.43 -12.11
N ALA A 60 -14.24 1.07 -11.14
CA ALA A 60 -14.50 1.26 -9.73
C ALA A 60 -13.20 1.49 -8.96
N ARG A 61 -13.29 2.21 -7.85
CA ARG A 61 -12.21 2.38 -6.88
C ARG A 61 -12.63 1.74 -5.57
N LEU A 62 -11.77 0.87 -5.03
CA LEU A 62 -12.00 0.22 -3.75
C LEU A 62 -11.14 0.88 -2.67
N ARG A 63 -11.63 0.84 -1.43
CA ARG A 63 -10.87 1.23 -0.25
C ARG A 63 -10.76 0.01 0.67
N PRO A 64 -9.57 -0.38 1.12
CA PRO A 64 -9.41 -1.53 1.98
C PRO A 64 -10.00 -1.23 3.36
N ILE A 65 -10.58 -2.26 3.98
CA ILE A 65 -11.01 -2.26 5.38
C ILE A 65 -10.12 -3.17 6.25
N ALA A 66 -9.48 -4.16 5.64
CA ALA A 66 -8.54 -5.05 6.29
C ALA A 66 -7.46 -5.54 5.31
N VAL A 67 -6.26 -5.76 5.83
CA VAL A 67 -5.09 -6.30 5.13
C VAL A 67 -4.50 -7.43 5.97
N ILE A 68 -4.54 -8.66 5.45
CA ILE A 68 -3.99 -9.84 6.12
C ILE A 68 -2.83 -10.35 5.27
N LYS A 69 -1.62 -10.41 5.85
CA LYS A 69 -0.40 -10.90 5.19
C LYS A 69 0.28 -11.96 6.07
N GLY A 70 0.71 -13.06 5.48
CA GLY A 70 1.26 -14.22 6.19
C GLY A 70 2.53 -14.75 5.56
#